data_AF-A0A397J376-F1
#
_entry.id   AF-A0A397J376-F1
#
_cell.length_a   1.000
_cell.length_b   1.000
_cell.length_c   1.000
_cell.angle_alpha   90.00
_cell.angle_beta   90.00
_cell.angle_gamma   90.00
#
_symmetry.space_group_name_H-M   'P 1'
#
loop_
_entity.id
_entity.type
_entity.pdbx_description
1 polymer ?
#
loop_
_entity_poly.entity_id
_entity_poly.type
_entity_poly.pdbx_seq_one_letter_code
_entity_poly.pdbx_strand_id
1 'polypeptide(L)' 'MDFYSANSVENWTQNKIIEHYQKKEKSDRKRTLDRIKKDLQEVVVSPDFDDARRNKAKRLLIDERIGQLYQIHSMYQRTI' A
#
# COMPACT_ATOMS: atom_id res chain seq x y z
N MET A 1 -10.50 1.30 3.45
CA MET A 1 -11.07 1.43 2.10
C MET A 1 -11.46 2.86 1.78
N ASP A 2 -11.85 3.66 2.78
CA ASP A 2 -12.23 5.07 2.66
C ASP A 2 -11.24 5.93 1.85
N PHE A 3 -9.93 5.72 2.02
CA PHE A 3 -8.93 6.46 1.22
C PHE A 3 -9.13 6.25 -0.29
N TYR A 4 -9.26 4.99 -0.72
CA TYR A 4 -9.35 4.62 -2.14
C TYR A 4 -10.70 5.00 -2.75
N SER A 5 -11.76 5.00 -1.95
CA SER A 5 -13.08 5.47 -2.37
C SER A 5 -13.15 6.99 -2.49
N ALA A 6 -12.46 7.73 -1.61
CA ALA A 6 -12.58 9.19 -1.51
C ALA A 6 -11.57 9.97 -2.37
N ASN A 7 -10.45 9.36 -2.78
CA ASN A 7 -9.37 10.06 -3.48
C ASN A 7 -9.19 9.58 -4.92
N SER A 8 -8.84 10.52 -5.81
CA SER A 8 -8.47 10.19 -7.19
C SER A 8 -7.24 9.27 -7.24
N VAL A 9 -7.17 8.43 -8.28
CA VAL A 9 -6.10 7.43 -8.47
C VAL A 9 -4.70 8.05 -8.53
N GLU A 10 -4.60 9.30 -9.00
CA GLU A 10 -3.36 10.08 -9.06
C GLU A 10 -2.78 10.37 -7.66
N ASN A 11 -3.66 10.45 -6.65
CA ASN A 11 -3.27 10.68 -5.27
C ASN A 11 -2.83 9.40 -4.55
N TRP A 12 -2.93 8.23 -5.19
CA TRP A 12 -2.53 6.94 -4.60
C TRP A 12 -1.01 6.76 -4.68
N THR A 13 -0.32 7.55 -3.87
CA THR A 13 1.12 7.46 -3.63
C THR A 13 1.37 6.80 -2.28
N GLN A 14 2.47 6.04 -2.15
CA GLN A 14 2.80 5.36 -0.89
C GLN A 14 2.80 6.32 0.30
N ASN A 15 3.38 7.52 0.16
CA ASN A 15 3.44 8.51 1.22
C ASN A 15 2.03 8.97 1.66
N LYS A 16 1.16 9.35 0.72
CA LYS A 16 -0.21 9.81 1.04
C LYS A 16 -1.07 8.71 1.66
N ILE A 17 -0.92 7.48 1.17
CA ILE A 17 -1.61 6.33 1.73
C ILE A 17 -1.13 6.10 3.17
N ILE A 18 0.18 5.98 3.40
CA ILE A 18 0.73 5.75 4.74
C ILE A 18 0.31 6.87 5.70
N GLU A 19 0.41 8.13 5.27
CA GLU A 19 0.01 9.28 6.07
C GLU A 19 -1.48 9.24 6.46
N HIS A 20 -2.37 8.85 5.54
CA HIS A 20 -3.80 8.69 5.82
C HIS A 20 -4.05 7.66 6.92
N TYR A 21 -3.46 6.47 6.80
CA TYR A 21 -3.67 5.39 7.77
C TYR A 21 -3.01 5.68 9.13
N GLN A 22 -1.83 6.32 9.14
CA GLN A 22 -1.13 6.73 10.37
C GLN A 22 -1.86 7.87 11.12
N LYS A 23 -2.46 8.81 10.40
CA LYS A 23 -3.29 9.86 11.04
C LYS A 23 -4.54 9.29 11.68
N LYS A 24 -5.12 8.25 11.07
CA LYS A 24 -6.38 7.66 11.51
C LYS A 24 -6.23 6.72 12.70
N GLU A 25 -5.07 6.05 12.84
CA GLU A 25 -4.75 5.22 13.99
C GLU A 25 -3.31 5.46 14.44
N LYS A 26 -3.11 5.71 15.75
CA LYS A 26 -1.80 5.55 16.41
C LYS A 26 -1.43 4.06 16.46
N SER A 27 -1.14 3.48 15.31
CA SER A 27 -0.78 2.08 15.15
C SER A 27 0.69 1.97 14.78
N ASP A 28 1.29 0.83 15.11
CA ASP A 28 2.64 0.52 14.67
C ASP A 28 2.70 0.42 13.14
N ARG A 29 3.87 0.72 12.58
CA ARG A 29 4.10 0.76 11.13
C ARG A 29 3.72 -0.55 10.44
N LYS A 30 3.97 -1.71 11.08
CA LYS A 30 3.66 -3.03 10.52
C LYS A 30 2.14 -3.21 10.35
N ARG A 31 1.36 -2.93 11.40
CA ARG A 31 -0.11 -2.98 11.31
C ARG A 31 -0.67 -2.02 10.26
N THR A 32 -0.11 -0.81 10.16
CA THR A 32 -0.50 0.15 9.11
C THR A 32 -0.29 -0.46 7.72
N LEU A 33 0.87 -1.06 7.46
CA LEU A 33 1.19 -1.68 6.16
C LEU A 33 0.31 -2.89 5.87
N ASP A 34 0.07 -3.77 6.85
CA ASP A 34 -0.81 -4.93 6.70
C ASP A 34 -2.24 -4.50 6.32
N ARG A 35 -2.74 -3.43 6.92
CA ARG A 35 -4.06 -2.87 6.59
C ARG A 35 -4.10 -2.26 5.20
N ILE A 36 -3.09 -1.46 4.83
CA ILE A 36 -2.96 -0.90 3.48
C ILE A 36 -2.96 -2.02 2.43
N LYS A 37 -2.20 -3.08 2.67
CA LYS A 37 -2.12 -4.25 1.79
C LYS A 37 -3.47 -4.93 1.63
N LYS A 38 -4.18 -5.17 2.73
CA LYS A 38 -5.52 -5.77 2.69
C LYS A 38 -6.48 -4.93 1.87
N ASP A 39 -6.52 -3.62 2.12
CA ASP A 39 -7.41 -2.71 1.41
C ASP A 39 -7.04 -2.62 -0.10
N LEU A 40 -5.76 -2.66 -0.46
CA LEU A 40 -5.35 -2.74 -1.87
C LEU A 40 -5.78 -4.05 -2.53
N GLN A 41 -5.71 -5.18 -1.83
CA GLN A 41 -6.20 -6.46 -2.36
C GLN A 41 -7.71 -6.41 -2.61
N GLU A 42 -8.47 -5.79 -1.71
CA GLU A 42 -9.91 -5.60 -1.88
C GLU A 42 -10.23 -4.67 -3.08
N VAL A 43 -9.47 -3.58 -3.25
CA VAL A 43 -9.60 -2.69 -4.44
C VAL A 43 -9.38 -3.47 -5.74
N VAL A 44 -8.42 -4.39 -5.78
CA VAL A 44 -8.09 -5.16 -6.99
C VAL A 44 -9.24 -6.07 -7.43
N VAL A 45 -9.99 -6.64 -6.50
CA VAL A 45 -11.08 -7.59 -6.79
C VAL A 45 -12.46 -6.93 -6.82
N SER A 46 -12.60 -5.71 -6.30
CA SER A 46 -13.89 -5.04 -6.22
C SER A 46 -14.35 -4.52 -7.59
N PRO A 47 -15.62 -4.77 -7.96
CA PRO A 47 -16.21 -4.24 -9.19
C PRO A 47 -16.48 -2.73 -9.12
N ASP A 48 -16.51 -2.14 -7.91
CA ASP A 48 -16.81 -0.71 -7.69
C ASP A 48 -15.67 0.22 -8.15
N PHE A 49 -14.50 -0.35 -8.42
CA PHE A 49 -13.33 0.36 -8.90
C PHE A 49 -13.14 0.16 -10.39
N ASP A 50 -12.89 1.24 -11.14
CA ASP A 50 -12.54 1.15 -12.55
C ASP A 50 -11.20 0.41 -12.80
N ASP A 51 -10.94 0.05 -14.05
CA ASP A 51 -9.71 -0.66 -14.43
C ASP A 51 -8.44 0.13 -14.12
N ALA A 52 -8.48 1.47 -14.20
CA ALA A 52 -7.32 2.30 -13.90
C ALA A 52 -6.94 2.20 -12.41
N ARG A 53 -7.94 2.26 -11.53
CA ARG A 53 -7.80 2.09 -10.08
C ARG A 53 -7.33 0.69 -9.73
N ARG A 54 -7.94 -0.35 -10.31
CA ARG A 54 -7.52 -1.75 -10.10
C ARG A 54 -6.07 -1.98 -10.54
N ASN A 55 -5.68 -1.47 -11.71
CA ASN A 55 -4.32 -1.60 -12.22
C ASN A 55 -3.30 -0.83 -11.37
N LYS A 56 -3.66 0.36 -10.88
CA LYS A 56 -2.82 1.11 -9.94
C LYS A 56 -2.64 0.36 -8.62
N ALA A 57 -3.70 -0.22 -8.05
CA ALA A 57 -3.62 -1.02 -6.84
C ALA A 57 -2.71 -2.25 -7.01
N LYS A 58 -2.81 -2.97 -8.14
CA LYS A 58 -1.90 -4.07 -8.47
C LYS A 58 -0.44 -3.62 -8.49
N ARG A 59 -0.13 -2.47 -9.10
CA ARG A 59 1.23 -1.90 -9.12
C ARG A 59 1.73 -1.60 -7.71
N LEU A 60 0.90 -0.96 -6.88
CA LEU A 60 1.26 -0.64 -5.48
C LEU A 60 1.54 -1.89 -4.65
N LEU A 61 0.79 -2.98 -4.85
CA LEU A 61 1.04 -4.27 -4.20
C LEU A 61 2.36 -4.91 -4.64
N ILE A 62 2.73 -4.77 -5.92
CA ILE A 62 4.01 -5.26 -6.45
C ILE A 62 5.16 -4.42 -5.90
N ASP A 63 5.03 -3.10 -5.90
CA ASP A 63 6.03 -2.17 -5.38
C ASP A 63 6.29 -2.40 -3.89
N GLU A 64 5.25 -2.71 -3.10
CA GLU A 64 5.39 -3.11 -1.69
C GLU A 64 6.23 -4.38 -1.54
N ARG A 65 5.96 -5.42 -2.35
CA ARG A 65 6.74 -6.68 -2.33
C ARG A 65 8.20 -6.45 -2.72
N ILE A 66 8.45 -5.60 -3.71
CA ILE A 66 9.80 -5.22 -4.12
C ILE A 66 10.50 -4.44 -2.99
N GLY A 67 9.81 -3.51 -2.34
CA GLY A 67 10.33 -2.77 -1.19
C GLY A 67 10.73 -3.67 -0.01
N GLN A 68 9.95 -4.73 0.26
CA GLN A 68 10.29 -5.74 1.27
C GLN A 68 11.52 -6.56 0.88
N LEU A 69 11.64 -6.96 -0.40
CA LEU A 69 12.81 -7.70 -0.90
C LEU A 69 14.10 -6.88 -0.80
N TYR A 70 14.06 -5.59 -1.12
CA TYR A 70 15.22 -4.69 -0.96
C TYR A 70 15.58 -4.44 0.50
N GLN A 71 14.60 -4.32 1.40
CA GLN A 71 14.88 -4.21 2.85
C GLN A 71 15.53 -5.49 3.40
N ILE A 72 15.04 -6.66 2.99
CA ILE A 72 15.64 -7.94 3.37
C ILE A 72 17.06 -8.06 2.82
N HIS A 73 17.29 -7.75 1.54
CA HIS A 73 18.63 -7.81 0.93
C HIS A 73 19.62 -6.82 1.58
N SER A 74 19.17 -5.60 1.92
CA SER A 74 19.98 -4.63 2.65
C SER A 74 20.29 -5.03 4.09
N MET A 75 19.46 -5.87 4.73
CA MET A 75 19.76 -6.42 6.06
C MET A 75 20.84 -7.50 5.97
N TYR A 76 20.77 -8.37 4.95
CA TYR A 76 21.79 -9.40 4.74
C TYR A 76 23.17 -8.83 4.37
N GLN A 77 23.23 -7.73 3.60
CA GLN A 77 24.49 -7.07 3.21
C GLN A 77 25.20 -6.31 4.36
N ARG A 78 24.52 -6.05 5.49
CA ARG A 78 25.11 -5.39 6.67
C ARG A 78 25.62 -6.36 7.74
N THR A 79 25.53 -7.67 7.48
CA THR A 79 25.87 -8.73 8.45
C THR A 79 27.12 -9.53 8.05
N ILE A 80 27.94 -8.98 7.13
CA ILE A 80 29.23 -9.57 6.70
C ILE A 80 30.32 -8.52 6.92
#